data_AF-A0A199V2T7-F1
#
_entry.id   AF-A0A199V2T7-F1
#
_cell.length_a   1.000
_cell.length_b   1.000
_cell.length_c   1.000
_cell.angle_alpha   90.00
_cell.angle_beta   90.00
_cell.angle_gamma   90.00
#
_symmetry.space_group_name_H-M   'P 1'
#
loop_
_entity.id
_entity.type
_entity.pdbx_description
1 polymer ?
#
loop_
_entity_poly.entity_id
_entity_poly.type
_entity_poly.pdbx_seq_one_letter_code
_entity_poly.pdbx_strand_id
1 'polypeptide(L)'
;MHVDGFRFDLASIMTRSSSLWDPINVYGNSIDLITTGSPLGNPPLIDMISNDPVLNGVKLIAEAWDAGGLYQVGSFPHWGIWSEWNGQYRDIVRQFMKGTDGFSGAFAQCLCGSPNLYQEGGRKPWHSINFVCAHDGFTLADLVTYNNKYNLSNGEDNRDGENHNLSWNCGEEGEFASITVRRLRRRQMRNFFVCLLVSQGVPMIYMGDEYGHTKGGNNNTYCHDNYINYFRWDKKEEAASDFYRFCRLMTNFRRECESLGLDNFPTAERLQWHGHQPRMPDWSETSRFIAFSMTDKVKGEIYVAFNANHQPVIVTLPERPGYRWDPLVDTSKAAPYDFLSNDLPDRASAIQQCAHFLNSNLYPMLSYSSVILILRPDV
;
A
#
# COMPACT_ATOMS: atom_id res chain seq x y z
N MET A 1 -19.59 10.95 22.03
CA MET A 1 -18.37 10.81 21.20
C MET A 1 -18.68 10.60 19.72
N HIS A 2 -19.76 9.89 19.32
CA HIS A 2 -20.15 9.71 17.91
C HIS A 2 -19.00 9.17 17.03
N VAL A 3 -18.29 8.15 17.52
CA VAL A 3 -17.17 7.53 16.80
C VAL A 3 -17.70 6.61 15.70
N ASP A 4 -17.10 6.66 14.51
CA ASP A 4 -17.55 5.90 13.32
C ASP A 4 -16.92 4.50 13.17
N GLY A 5 -15.89 4.19 13.96
CA GLY A 5 -15.14 2.94 13.84
C GLY A 5 -14.04 2.75 14.88
N PHE A 6 -13.55 1.51 14.97
CA PHE A 6 -12.50 1.08 15.89
C PHE A 6 -11.45 0.24 15.16
N ARG A 7 -10.17 0.50 15.44
CA ARG A 7 -9.05 -0.37 15.09
C ARG A 7 -8.54 -1.04 16.35
N PHE A 8 -8.61 -2.36 16.39
CA PHE A 8 -8.24 -3.17 17.55
C PHE A 8 -6.77 -3.57 17.42
N ASP A 9 -5.98 -3.12 18.39
CA ASP A 9 -4.55 -3.46 18.53
C ASP A 9 -4.39 -4.92 18.97
N LEU A 10 -3.46 -5.64 18.34
CA LEU A 10 -3.19 -7.06 18.59
C LEU A 10 -4.48 -7.90 18.76
N ALA A 11 -5.41 -7.72 17.83
CA ALA A 11 -6.80 -8.20 17.94
C ALA A 11 -6.89 -9.73 18.11
N SER A 12 -5.86 -10.48 17.71
CA SER A 12 -5.77 -11.92 17.94
C SER A 12 -5.86 -12.31 19.42
N ILE A 13 -5.45 -11.45 20.35
CA ILE A 13 -5.64 -11.68 21.79
C ILE A 13 -7.12 -11.87 22.14
N MET A 14 -8.02 -11.13 21.48
CA MET A 14 -9.47 -11.24 21.70
C MET A 14 -10.05 -12.59 21.23
N THR A 15 -9.27 -13.38 20.50
CA THR A 15 -9.67 -14.74 20.09
C THR A 15 -9.30 -15.79 21.13
N ARG A 16 -8.45 -15.47 22.12
CA ARG A 16 -7.91 -16.44 23.07
C ARG A 16 -8.86 -16.71 24.24
N SER A 17 -8.90 -17.95 24.71
CA SER A 17 -9.62 -18.33 25.94
C SER A 17 -9.06 -17.60 27.16
N SER A 18 -9.97 -17.10 28.00
CA SER A 18 -9.64 -16.45 29.27
C SER A 18 -9.34 -17.47 30.37
N SER A 19 -8.55 -17.05 31.37
CA SER A 19 -8.43 -17.81 32.62
C SER A 19 -9.72 -17.73 33.44
N LEU A 20 -10.19 -18.88 33.91
CA LEU A 20 -11.32 -18.94 34.84
C LEU A 20 -10.81 -19.15 36.27
N TRP A 21 -11.44 -18.48 37.21
CA TRP A 21 -11.21 -18.69 38.64
C TRP A 21 -12.53 -19.04 39.33
N ASP A 22 -12.53 -20.11 40.11
CA ASP A 22 -13.66 -20.47 40.95
C ASP A 22 -13.50 -19.81 42.33
N PRO A 23 -14.41 -18.89 42.70
CA PRO A 23 -14.30 -18.15 43.94
C PRO A 23 -14.40 -18.99 45.21
N ILE A 24 -14.87 -20.24 45.12
CA ILE A 24 -15.03 -21.17 46.24
C ILE A 24 -13.88 -22.18 46.27
N ASN A 25 -13.19 -22.40 45.15
CA ASN A 25 -12.11 -23.38 44.98
C ASN A 25 -10.72 -22.71 44.93
N VAL A 26 -10.44 -21.87 45.94
CA VAL A 26 -9.23 -21.01 46.03
C VAL A 26 -7.90 -21.79 45.95
N TYR A 27 -7.90 -23.07 46.31
CA TYR A 27 -6.70 -23.93 46.35
C TYR A 27 -6.82 -25.23 45.53
N GLY A 28 -7.88 -25.43 44.76
CA GLY A 28 -8.14 -26.71 44.09
C GLY A 28 -8.15 -26.65 42.56
N ASN A 29 -8.16 -27.86 42.00
CA ASN A 29 -7.81 -28.23 40.63
C ASN A 29 -8.32 -27.30 39.50
N SER A 30 -7.58 -27.28 38.40
CA SER A 30 -7.95 -26.59 37.16
C SER A 30 -9.40 -26.87 36.76
N ILE A 31 -10.17 -25.80 36.61
CA ILE A 31 -11.56 -25.81 36.12
C ILE A 31 -11.64 -25.52 34.62
N ASP A 32 -10.50 -25.20 33.98
CA ASP A 32 -10.44 -24.81 32.58
C ASP A 32 -10.75 -26.02 31.69
N LEU A 33 -11.93 -26.01 31.04
CA LEU A 33 -12.28 -26.97 29.99
C LEU A 33 -11.48 -26.74 28.70
N ILE A 34 -10.99 -25.52 28.51
CA ILE A 34 -10.14 -25.09 27.40
C ILE A 34 -8.91 -24.45 28.00
N THR A 35 -7.71 -24.91 27.61
CA THR A 35 -6.45 -24.32 28.06
C THR A 35 -6.45 -22.81 27.87
N THR A 36 -6.18 -22.05 28.93
CA THR A 36 -6.02 -20.58 28.86
C THR A 36 -5.09 -20.19 27.71
N GLY A 37 -5.47 -19.18 26.94
CA GLY A 37 -4.68 -18.67 25.82
C GLY A 37 -4.91 -19.41 24.50
N SER A 38 -5.68 -20.50 24.46
CA SER A 38 -6.02 -21.20 23.21
C SER A 38 -6.87 -20.31 22.29
N PRO A 39 -6.52 -20.15 21.00
CA PRO A 39 -7.36 -19.44 20.04
C PRO A 39 -8.68 -20.18 19.81
N LEU A 40 -9.79 -19.47 19.93
CA LEU A 40 -11.14 -19.98 19.76
C LEU A 40 -11.58 -19.76 18.31
N GLY A 41 -12.26 -20.75 17.72
CA GLY A 41 -12.86 -20.61 16.39
C GLY A 41 -14.04 -19.62 16.37
N ASN A 42 -14.83 -19.60 17.45
CA ASN A 42 -15.95 -18.69 17.65
C ASN A 42 -15.78 -17.93 18.98
N PRO A 43 -14.91 -16.93 19.05
CA PRO A 43 -14.67 -16.20 20.29
C PRO A 43 -15.91 -15.35 20.66
N PRO A 44 -16.50 -15.55 21.85
CA PRO A 44 -17.79 -14.93 22.21
C PRO A 44 -17.72 -13.40 22.25
N LEU A 45 -16.56 -12.82 22.61
CA LEU A 45 -16.38 -11.37 22.59
C LEU A 45 -16.54 -10.78 21.19
N ILE A 46 -15.93 -11.40 20.19
CA ILE A 46 -16.00 -10.91 18.81
C ILE A 46 -17.39 -11.15 18.23
N ASP A 47 -18.03 -12.28 18.57
CA ASP A 47 -19.41 -12.55 18.21
C ASP A 47 -20.36 -11.46 18.74
N MET A 48 -20.22 -11.11 20.02
CA MET A 48 -21.01 -10.06 20.65
C MET A 48 -20.77 -8.69 20.00
N ILE A 49 -19.51 -8.30 19.78
CA ILE A 49 -19.19 -7.03 19.10
C ILE A 49 -19.80 -7.00 17.71
N SER A 50 -19.76 -8.13 16.99
CA SER A 50 -20.18 -8.18 15.60
C SER A 50 -21.69 -8.15 15.41
N ASN A 51 -22.45 -8.62 16.41
CA ASN A 51 -23.90 -8.73 16.34
C ASN A 51 -24.62 -7.72 17.25
N ASP A 52 -23.90 -6.81 17.91
CA ASP A 52 -24.51 -5.79 18.76
C ASP A 52 -25.28 -4.74 17.92
N PRO A 53 -26.59 -4.52 18.16
CA PRO A 53 -27.37 -3.54 17.40
C PRO A 53 -26.88 -2.09 17.52
N VAL A 54 -26.23 -1.73 18.64
CA VAL A 54 -25.63 -0.40 18.86
C VAL A 54 -24.39 -0.19 18.00
N LEU A 55 -23.65 -1.27 17.73
CA LEU A 55 -22.45 -1.25 16.88
C LEU A 55 -22.76 -1.51 15.40
N ASN A 56 -24.02 -1.70 15.03
CA ASN A 56 -24.40 -1.87 13.64
C ASN A 56 -23.99 -0.65 12.80
N GLY A 57 -23.26 -0.89 11.71
CA GLY A 57 -22.74 0.15 10.81
C GLY A 57 -21.42 0.80 11.27
N VAL A 58 -20.94 0.48 12.48
CA VAL A 58 -19.61 0.89 12.96
C VAL A 58 -18.54 0.07 12.24
N LYS A 59 -17.46 0.73 11.81
CA LYS A 59 -16.36 0.06 11.09
C LYS A 59 -15.44 -0.65 12.07
N LEU A 60 -15.17 -1.93 11.86
CA LEU A 60 -14.32 -2.74 12.74
C LEU A 60 -13.07 -3.18 11.96
N ILE A 61 -11.90 -2.87 12.50
CA ILE A 61 -10.61 -3.17 11.87
C ILE A 61 -9.73 -3.94 12.85
N ALA A 62 -9.25 -5.13 12.46
CA ALA A 62 -8.36 -5.96 13.27
C ALA A 62 -6.90 -5.81 12.81
N GLU A 63 -6.00 -5.62 13.78
CA GLU A 63 -4.62 -6.07 13.65
C GLU A 63 -4.57 -7.56 14.00
N ALA A 64 -4.74 -8.44 13.01
CA ALA A 64 -5.00 -9.86 13.20
C ALA A 64 -3.71 -10.67 13.48
N TRP A 65 -2.93 -10.25 14.47
CA TRP A 65 -1.80 -11.01 15.04
C TRP A 65 -1.58 -10.64 16.51
N ASP A 66 -0.70 -11.39 17.18
CA ASP A 66 -0.23 -11.04 18.53
C ASP A 66 1.26 -11.35 18.76
N ALA A 67 1.81 -10.82 19.86
CA ALA A 67 3.20 -11.04 20.26
C ALA A 67 3.51 -12.48 20.70
N GLY A 68 2.50 -13.33 20.85
CA GLY A 68 2.65 -14.77 21.09
C GLY A 68 2.89 -15.57 19.81
N GLY A 69 2.99 -14.91 18.65
CA GLY A 69 3.26 -15.52 17.35
C GLY A 69 2.02 -16.02 16.62
N LEU A 70 0.81 -15.75 17.13
CA LEU A 70 -0.41 -16.06 16.39
C LEU A 70 -0.60 -15.05 15.25
N TYR A 71 -0.88 -15.57 14.06
CA TYR A 71 -1.11 -14.78 12.85
C TYR A 71 -2.42 -15.24 12.20
N GLN A 72 -3.39 -14.32 12.08
CA GLN A 72 -4.76 -14.58 11.64
C GLN A 72 -5.18 -13.69 10.46
N VAL A 73 -4.26 -12.98 9.81
CA VAL A 73 -4.58 -12.25 8.57
C VAL A 73 -5.09 -13.25 7.53
N GLY A 74 -6.23 -12.97 6.92
CA GLY A 74 -6.89 -13.91 6.02
C GLY A 74 -7.91 -14.83 6.72
N SER A 75 -7.91 -14.91 8.05
CA SER A 75 -8.69 -15.89 8.81
C SER A 75 -9.24 -15.39 10.14
N PHE A 76 -9.19 -14.08 10.41
CA PHE A 76 -9.75 -13.50 11.63
C PHE A 76 -11.27 -13.76 11.70
N PRO A 77 -11.83 -14.14 12.86
CA PRO A 77 -13.27 -14.27 13.02
C PRO A 77 -13.98 -12.95 12.71
N HIS A 78 -14.76 -12.89 11.62
CA HIS A 78 -15.12 -11.61 11.00
C HIS A 78 -16.62 -11.36 10.79
N TRP A 79 -17.51 -12.35 10.87
CA TRP A 79 -18.98 -12.19 10.65
C TRP A 79 -19.37 -11.34 9.41
N GLY A 80 -18.50 -11.29 8.39
CA GLY A 80 -18.65 -10.47 7.20
C GLY A 80 -18.43 -8.95 7.35
N ILE A 81 -18.03 -8.46 8.53
CA ILE A 81 -18.00 -7.01 8.82
C ILE A 81 -16.65 -6.46 9.32
N TRP A 82 -15.69 -7.34 9.61
CA TRP A 82 -14.35 -6.93 10.05
C TRP A 82 -13.38 -6.82 8.87
N SER A 83 -12.74 -5.65 8.72
CA SER A 83 -11.56 -5.50 7.88
C SER A 83 -10.28 -5.80 8.68
N GLU A 84 -9.17 -6.04 8.00
CA GLU A 84 -7.90 -6.40 8.61
C GLU A 84 -6.76 -5.53 8.07
N TRP A 85 -5.83 -5.16 8.94
CA TRP A 85 -4.52 -4.65 8.50
C TRP A 85 -3.79 -5.72 7.69
N ASN A 86 -3.61 -5.48 6.40
CA ASN A 86 -2.97 -6.43 5.51
C ASN A 86 -1.44 -6.31 5.55
N GLY A 87 -0.81 -6.99 6.51
CA GLY A 87 0.65 -7.06 6.62
C GLY A 87 1.32 -7.71 5.40
N GLN A 88 0.65 -8.65 4.71
CA GLN A 88 1.20 -9.26 3.50
C GLN A 88 1.27 -8.28 2.34
N TYR A 89 0.27 -7.39 2.20
CA TYR A 89 0.30 -6.29 1.22
C TYR A 89 1.55 -5.44 1.41
N ARG A 90 1.81 -4.99 2.64
CA ARG A 90 3.01 -4.21 2.99
C ARG A 90 4.27 -4.91 2.51
N ASP A 91 4.43 -6.18 2.86
CA ASP A 91 5.66 -6.93 2.63
C ASP A 91 5.90 -7.21 1.14
N ILE A 92 4.85 -7.65 0.43
CA ILE A 92 4.91 -7.93 -1.01
C ILE A 92 5.19 -6.65 -1.80
N VAL A 93 4.51 -5.56 -1.48
CA VAL A 93 4.71 -4.27 -2.17
C VAL A 93 6.14 -3.76 -1.95
N ARG A 94 6.66 -3.84 -0.72
CA ARG A 94 8.05 -3.48 -0.41
C ARG A 94 9.06 -4.32 -1.20
N GLN A 95 8.87 -5.65 -1.25
CA GLN A 95 9.76 -6.55 -1.97
C GLN A 95 9.74 -6.32 -3.49
N PHE A 96 8.55 -6.19 -4.09
CA PHE A 96 8.43 -5.96 -5.53
C PHE A 96 9.01 -4.58 -5.91
N MET A 97 8.66 -3.51 -5.20
CA MET A 97 9.11 -2.15 -5.52
C MET A 97 10.62 -1.95 -5.43
N LYS A 98 11.32 -2.64 -4.52
CA LYS A 98 12.79 -2.60 -4.46
C LYS A 98 13.47 -3.50 -5.51
N GLY A 99 12.70 -4.25 -6.29
CA GLY A 99 13.21 -5.08 -7.37
C GLY A 99 13.68 -6.47 -6.94
N THR A 100 12.93 -7.16 -6.07
CA THR A 100 13.26 -8.52 -5.58
C THR A 100 12.61 -9.63 -6.42
N ASP A 101 13.32 -10.76 -6.57
CA ASP A 101 12.85 -11.95 -7.31
C ASP A 101 11.66 -12.62 -6.63
N GLY A 102 10.73 -13.15 -7.44
CA GLY A 102 9.63 -14.00 -6.98
C GLY A 102 8.33 -13.29 -6.62
N PHE A 103 8.21 -11.96 -6.79
CA PHE A 103 7.07 -11.19 -6.26
C PHE A 103 6.04 -10.70 -7.28
N SER A 104 6.25 -10.88 -8.59
CA SER A 104 5.38 -10.34 -9.65
C SER A 104 3.91 -10.79 -9.50
N GLY A 105 3.66 -12.09 -9.35
CA GLY A 105 2.31 -12.65 -9.16
C GLY A 105 1.66 -12.22 -7.85
N ALA A 106 2.42 -12.25 -6.75
CA ALA A 106 1.93 -11.81 -5.44
C ALA A 106 1.58 -10.31 -5.44
N PHE A 107 2.37 -9.48 -6.14
CA PHE A 107 2.11 -8.06 -6.31
C PHE A 107 0.82 -7.80 -7.10
N ALA A 108 0.57 -8.58 -8.16
CA ALA A 108 -0.71 -8.55 -8.87
C ALA A 108 -1.91 -8.92 -7.99
N GLN A 109 -1.77 -9.89 -7.09
CA GLN A 109 -2.79 -10.20 -6.09
C GLN A 109 -3.06 -9.00 -5.16
N CYS A 110 -2.01 -8.31 -4.71
CA CYS A 110 -2.13 -7.10 -3.89
C CYS A 110 -2.89 -5.97 -4.62
N LEU A 111 -2.57 -5.74 -5.89
CA LEU A 111 -3.29 -4.78 -6.74
C LEU A 111 -4.78 -5.10 -6.88
N CYS A 112 -5.15 -6.38 -6.83
CA CYS A 112 -6.55 -6.85 -6.86
C CYS A 112 -7.24 -6.89 -5.50
N GLY A 113 -6.62 -6.41 -4.41
CA GLY A 113 -7.21 -6.41 -3.07
C GLY A 113 -7.03 -7.74 -2.32
N SER A 114 -5.98 -8.48 -2.67
CA SER A 114 -5.59 -9.77 -2.06
C SER A 114 -6.70 -10.84 -2.07
N PRO A 115 -7.25 -11.22 -3.25
CA PRO A 115 -8.25 -12.27 -3.31
C PRO A 115 -7.77 -13.60 -2.73
N ASN A 116 -6.47 -13.88 -2.81
CA ASN A 116 -5.83 -15.03 -2.16
C ASN A 116 -6.02 -15.10 -0.63
N LEU A 117 -6.33 -13.98 0.03
CA LEU A 117 -6.60 -13.92 1.48
C LEU A 117 -8.09 -13.83 1.81
N TYR A 118 -8.86 -13.15 0.97
CA TYR A 118 -10.21 -12.71 1.33
C TYR A 118 -11.32 -13.36 0.49
N GLN A 119 -11.04 -13.79 -0.74
CA GLN A 119 -12.10 -14.21 -1.67
C GLN A 119 -12.74 -15.55 -1.29
N GLU A 120 -11.95 -16.58 -0.98
CA GLU A 120 -12.47 -17.92 -0.65
C GLU A 120 -13.35 -17.91 0.62
N GLY A 121 -13.03 -17.03 1.59
CA GLY A 121 -13.80 -16.85 2.82
C GLY A 121 -15.08 -16.01 2.66
N GLY A 122 -15.52 -15.72 1.44
CA GLY A 122 -16.73 -14.93 1.17
C GLY A 122 -16.59 -13.43 1.45
N ARG A 123 -15.36 -12.94 1.65
CA ARG A 123 -15.07 -11.53 1.93
C ARG A 123 -14.87 -10.75 0.63
N LYS A 124 -14.66 -9.45 0.77
CA LYS A 124 -14.59 -8.46 -0.32
C LYS A 124 -13.26 -7.71 -0.29
N PRO A 125 -12.83 -7.03 -1.37
CA PRO A 125 -11.58 -6.29 -1.39
C PRO A 125 -11.43 -5.29 -0.22
N TRP A 126 -12.52 -4.66 0.21
CA TRP A 126 -12.51 -3.70 1.32
C TRP A 126 -12.25 -4.32 2.70
N HIS A 127 -12.22 -5.64 2.82
CA HIS A 127 -11.71 -6.31 4.03
C HIS A 127 -10.18 -6.15 4.16
N SER A 128 -9.48 -5.81 3.08
CA SER A 128 -8.05 -5.50 3.10
C SER A 128 -7.83 -4.01 3.38
N ILE A 129 -7.28 -3.69 4.56
CA ILE A 129 -6.68 -2.39 4.81
C ILE A 129 -5.23 -2.43 4.33
N ASN A 130 -4.99 -1.84 3.17
CA ASN A 130 -3.69 -1.80 2.52
C ASN A 130 -2.85 -0.67 3.12
N PHE A 131 -1.60 -0.95 3.43
CA PHE A 131 -0.66 0.05 3.91
C PHE A 131 0.77 -0.30 3.50
N VAL A 132 1.59 0.71 3.24
CA VAL A 132 3.03 0.53 2.98
C VAL A 132 3.84 0.81 4.24
N CYS A 133 3.40 1.77 5.05
CA CYS A 133 4.03 2.20 6.28
C CYS A 133 2.94 2.49 7.33
N ALA A 134 3.33 2.43 8.59
CA ALA A 134 2.48 2.69 9.75
C ALA A 134 3.28 3.51 10.77
N HIS A 135 2.71 3.72 11.96
CA HIS A 135 3.44 4.34 13.06
C HIS A 135 4.61 3.46 13.52
N ASP A 136 4.41 2.15 13.51
CA ASP A 136 5.46 1.15 13.68
C ASP A 136 6.22 0.94 12.37
N GLY A 137 7.54 0.75 12.49
CA GLY A 137 8.44 0.60 11.37
C GLY A 137 8.91 1.93 10.77
N PHE A 138 9.54 1.83 9.60
CA PHE A 138 9.99 2.99 8.86
C PHE A 138 8.84 3.85 8.31
N THR A 139 9.08 5.16 8.26
CA THR A 139 8.36 6.08 7.37
C THR A 139 8.61 5.72 5.91
N LEU A 140 7.79 6.25 4.99
CA LEU A 140 7.99 6.06 3.57
C LEU A 140 9.33 6.63 3.06
N ALA A 141 9.79 7.75 3.63
CA ALA A 141 11.08 8.34 3.27
C ALA A 141 12.25 7.48 3.80
N ASP A 142 12.13 6.94 5.01
CA ASP A 142 13.17 6.11 5.60
C ASP A 142 13.25 4.73 4.93
N LEU A 143 12.12 4.19 4.48
CA LEU A 143 12.03 2.93 3.73
C LEU A 143 12.90 2.92 2.46
N VAL A 144 13.09 4.08 1.84
CA VAL A 144 13.93 4.25 0.64
C VAL A 144 15.32 4.82 0.94
N THR A 145 15.63 5.08 2.21
CA THR A 145 16.85 5.76 2.66
C THR A 145 17.76 4.89 3.51
N TYR A 146 17.21 3.89 4.21
CA TYR A 146 17.92 3.05 5.16
C TYR A 146 17.70 1.56 4.89
N ASN A 147 18.78 0.78 4.90
CA ASN A 147 18.71 -0.69 4.94
C ASN A 147 18.55 -1.20 6.38
N ASN A 148 19.13 -0.50 7.36
CA ASN A 148 19.12 -0.92 8.76
C ASN A 148 18.36 0.07 9.65
N LYS A 149 17.81 -0.43 10.76
CA LYS A 149 17.22 0.43 11.81
C LYS A 149 18.30 1.12 12.65
N TYR A 150 18.01 2.34 13.06
CA TYR A 150 18.85 3.21 13.88
C TYR A 150 18.07 3.70 15.11
N ASN A 151 17.80 2.77 16.03
CA ASN A 151 16.97 2.94 17.21
C ASN A 151 17.79 3.20 18.49
N LEU A 152 19.09 3.53 18.38
CA LEU A 152 19.95 3.75 19.56
C LEU A 152 19.38 4.80 20.52
N SER A 153 18.65 5.79 20.00
CA SER A 153 17.99 6.82 20.83
C SER A 153 16.83 6.29 21.69
N ASN A 154 16.39 5.04 21.49
CA ASN A 154 15.30 4.42 22.26
C ASN A 154 15.78 3.87 23.60
N GLY A 155 17.10 3.71 23.80
CA GLY A 155 17.67 3.23 25.06
C GLY A 155 17.71 1.70 25.21
N GLU A 156 17.38 0.95 24.16
CA GLU A 156 17.37 -0.53 24.17
C GLU A 156 18.51 -1.14 23.33
N ASP A 157 19.60 -0.38 23.14
CA ASP A 157 20.78 -0.75 22.36
C ASP A 157 20.45 -1.31 20.96
N ASN A 158 19.48 -0.68 20.28
CA ASN A 158 18.99 -1.07 18.95
C ASN A 158 18.33 -2.47 18.89
N ARG A 159 17.99 -3.09 20.03
CA ARG A 159 17.31 -4.40 20.07
C ARG A 159 15.84 -4.29 19.67
N ASP A 160 15.20 -3.18 19.98
CA ASP A 160 13.78 -2.92 19.76
C ASP A 160 13.45 -2.60 18.29
N GLY A 161 12.20 -2.81 17.88
CA GLY A 161 11.73 -2.56 16.51
C GLY A 161 12.03 -3.68 15.51
N GLU A 162 11.45 -3.57 14.31
CA GLU A 162 11.52 -4.59 13.25
C GLU A 162 12.94 -4.73 12.67
N ASN A 163 13.42 -5.97 12.51
CA ASN A 163 14.70 -6.26 11.87
C ASN A 163 14.56 -6.40 10.34
N HIS A 164 13.45 -6.97 9.87
CA HIS A 164 13.20 -7.25 8.46
C HIS A 164 12.29 -6.19 7.85
N ASN A 165 12.83 -4.98 7.65
CA ASN A 165 12.04 -3.85 7.15
C ASN A 165 11.68 -3.94 5.66
N LEU A 166 12.32 -4.84 4.90
CA LEU A 166 12.17 -4.99 3.45
C LEU A 166 12.45 -3.67 2.71
N SER A 167 13.34 -2.85 3.27
CA SER A 167 13.73 -1.54 2.77
C SER A 167 14.89 -1.64 1.76
N TRP A 168 15.15 -0.52 1.09
CA TRP A 168 16.34 -0.36 0.27
C TRP A 168 16.78 1.11 0.24
N ASN A 169 18.01 1.38 0.67
CA ASN A 169 18.58 2.72 0.72
C ASN A 169 18.82 3.42 -0.64
N CYS A 170 18.48 2.73 -1.74
CA CYS A 170 18.63 3.19 -3.12
C CYS A 170 20.09 3.39 -3.59
N GLY A 171 21.07 2.88 -2.85
CA GLY A 171 22.49 2.83 -3.21
C GLY A 171 23.46 3.37 -2.15
N GLU A 172 23.02 4.31 -1.30
CA GLU A 172 23.83 4.93 -0.26
C GLU A 172 22.99 4.99 1.03
N GLU A 173 23.59 4.74 2.21
CA GLU A 173 22.84 4.70 3.48
C GLU A 173 22.65 6.11 4.07
N GLY A 174 21.42 6.45 4.49
CA GLY A 174 21.14 7.71 5.17
C GLY A 174 20.93 8.92 4.27
N GLU A 175 20.73 10.09 4.87
CA GLU A 175 20.30 11.30 4.17
C GLU A 175 21.35 11.90 3.22
N PHE A 176 22.64 11.73 3.56
CA PHE A 176 23.75 12.21 2.76
C PHE A 176 24.06 11.25 1.62
N ALA A 177 23.49 11.52 0.45
CA ALA A 177 23.66 10.69 -0.73
C ALA A 177 23.84 11.53 -2.01
N SER A 178 24.40 10.92 -3.05
CA SER A 178 24.53 11.54 -4.37
C SER A 178 23.19 11.99 -4.98
N ILE A 179 23.25 12.93 -5.93
CA ILE A 179 22.04 13.46 -6.60
C ILE A 179 21.23 12.34 -7.28
N THR A 180 21.91 11.31 -7.79
CA THR A 180 21.29 10.17 -8.48
C THR A 180 20.49 9.31 -7.52
N VAL A 181 21.04 9.02 -6.34
CA VAL A 181 20.32 8.29 -5.27
C VAL A 181 19.13 9.10 -4.79
N ARG A 182 19.29 10.39 -4.51
CA ARG A 182 18.18 11.26 -4.06
C ARG A 182 17.05 11.32 -5.09
N ARG A 183 17.37 11.33 -6.39
CA ARG A 183 16.37 11.25 -7.47
C ARG A 183 15.64 9.91 -7.45
N LEU A 184 16.36 8.79 -7.33
CA LEU A 184 15.75 7.47 -7.24
C LEU A 184 14.83 7.34 -6.03
N ARG A 185 15.23 7.84 -4.86
CA ARG A 185 14.38 7.87 -3.64
C ARG A 185 13.07 8.61 -3.86
N ARG A 186 13.13 9.80 -4.47
CA ARG A 186 11.92 10.58 -4.83
C ARG A 186 10.99 9.83 -5.76
N ARG A 187 11.54 9.04 -6.70
CA ARG A 187 10.73 8.17 -7.58
C ARG A 187 10.13 7.00 -6.81
N GLN A 188 10.91 6.33 -5.97
CA GLN A 188 10.44 5.18 -5.19
C GLN A 188 9.30 5.58 -4.24
N MET A 189 9.40 6.72 -3.55
CA MET A 189 8.31 7.24 -2.71
C MET A 189 7.02 7.41 -3.52
N ARG A 190 7.11 7.95 -4.75
CA ARG A 190 5.96 8.06 -5.67
C ARG A 190 5.47 6.70 -6.14
N ASN A 191 6.35 5.75 -6.45
CA ASN A 191 5.98 4.40 -6.88
C ASN A 191 5.16 3.68 -5.80
N PHE A 192 5.60 3.74 -4.55
CA PHE A 192 4.86 3.23 -3.41
C PHE A 192 3.49 3.90 -3.25
N PHE A 193 3.45 5.23 -3.37
CA PHE A 193 2.20 5.98 -3.25
C PHE A 193 1.22 5.67 -4.40
N VAL A 194 1.72 5.54 -5.63
CA VAL A 194 0.94 5.09 -6.80
C VAL A 194 0.39 3.69 -6.56
N CYS A 195 1.22 2.74 -6.16
CA CYS A 195 0.79 1.38 -5.84
C CYS A 195 -0.32 1.38 -4.79
N LEU A 196 -0.12 2.06 -3.67
CA LEU A 196 -1.14 2.17 -2.61
C LEU A 196 -2.47 2.71 -3.13
N LEU A 197 -2.44 3.75 -3.98
CA LEU A 197 -3.65 4.42 -4.44
C LEU A 197 -4.28 3.85 -5.71
N VAL A 198 -3.64 2.89 -6.38
CA VAL A 198 -4.26 2.15 -7.50
C VAL A 198 -4.68 0.72 -7.14
N SER A 199 -4.26 0.18 -6.00
CA SER A 199 -4.70 -1.13 -5.51
C SER A 199 -6.19 -1.12 -5.11
N GLN A 200 -6.89 -2.22 -5.36
CA GLN A 200 -8.20 -2.47 -4.74
C GLN A 200 -8.06 -2.67 -3.22
N GLY A 201 -9.14 -2.45 -2.48
CA GLY A 201 -9.14 -2.42 -1.01
C GLY A 201 -9.08 -0.99 -0.46
N VAL A 202 -8.81 -0.85 0.84
CA VAL A 202 -8.85 0.45 1.53
C VAL A 202 -7.42 0.91 1.84
N PRO A 203 -6.91 1.98 1.21
CA PRO A 203 -5.57 2.49 1.50
C PRO A 203 -5.53 3.24 2.83
N MET A 204 -4.53 2.97 3.65
CA MET A 204 -4.18 3.72 4.85
C MET A 204 -2.83 4.42 4.62
N ILE A 205 -2.79 5.73 4.91
CA ILE A 205 -1.59 6.56 4.81
C ILE A 205 -1.14 6.91 6.24
N TYR A 206 0.13 6.68 6.55
CA TYR A 206 0.69 7.10 7.83
C TYR A 206 1.02 8.60 7.82
N MET A 207 0.77 9.25 8.95
CA MET A 207 0.99 10.69 9.13
C MET A 207 2.40 11.11 8.71
N GLY A 208 2.48 12.02 7.75
CA GLY A 208 3.71 12.62 7.29
C GLY A 208 4.36 11.90 6.10
N ASP A 209 3.94 10.68 5.78
CA ASP A 209 4.38 10.01 4.56
C ASP A 209 3.98 10.80 3.31
N GLU A 210 2.92 11.60 3.35
CA GLU A 210 2.46 12.42 2.22
C GLU A 210 3.37 13.62 1.89
N TYR A 211 4.31 13.98 2.77
CA TYR A 211 5.33 15.01 2.49
C TYR A 211 6.77 14.47 2.61
N GLY A 212 6.94 13.18 2.91
CA GLY A 212 8.25 12.56 3.07
C GLY A 212 8.86 12.79 4.45
N HIS A 213 8.06 12.69 5.50
CA HIS A 213 8.54 12.70 6.89
C HIS A 213 9.62 11.65 7.12
N THR A 214 10.61 11.98 7.94
CA THR A 214 11.71 11.09 8.30
C THR A 214 11.86 11.03 9.81
N LYS A 215 12.17 9.84 10.31
CA LYS A 215 12.54 9.54 11.69
C LYS A 215 14.05 9.32 11.82
N GLY A 216 14.84 9.68 10.79
CA GLY A 216 16.30 9.51 10.77
C GLY A 216 16.74 8.04 10.80
N GLY A 217 15.92 7.13 10.27
CA GLY A 217 16.18 5.69 10.32
C GLY A 217 15.77 5.01 11.63
N ASN A 218 15.11 5.71 12.56
CA ASN A 218 14.47 5.07 13.70
C ASN A 218 13.12 4.46 13.28
N ASN A 219 12.98 3.14 13.42
CA ASN A 219 11.77 2.41 12.98
C ASN A 219 10.84 2.03 14.13
N ASN A 220 11.06 2.55 15.34
CA ASN A 220 10.25 2.23 16.52
C ASN A 220 10.20 3.41 17.50
N THR A 221 9.54 4.49 17.12
CA THR A 221 9.65 5.76 17.83
C THR A 221 8.68 5.90 19.01
N TYR A 222 8.31 4.80 19.66
CA TYR A 222 7.25 4.75 20.68
C TYR A 222 7.51 5.66 21.90
N CYS A 223 8.77 5.90 22.25
CA CYS A 223 9.17 6.63 23.47
C CYS A 223 9.56 8.10 23.25
N HIS A 224 9.31 8.66 22.05
CA HIS A 224 9.75 10.02 21.70
C HIS A 224 8.61 11.03 21.66
N ASP A 225 8.62 11.98 22.58
CA ASP A 225 7.75 13.17 22.53
C ASP A 225 8.49 14.36 21.92
N ASN A 226 8.78 14.28 20.62
CA ASN A 226 9.53 15.31 19.90
C ASN A 226 9.24 15.30 18.39
N TYR A 227 10.01 16.11 17.64
CA TYR A 227 9.84 16.33 16.19
C TYR A 227 9.87 15.07 15.32
N ILE A 228 10.39 13.94 15.83
CA ILE A 228 10.39 12.65 15.14
C ILE A 228 8.95 12.10 14.98
N ASN A 229 8.06 12.37 15.95
CA ASN A 229 6.67 11.93 15.94
C ASN A 229 5.67 13.06 15.66
N TYR A 230 6.11 14.32 15.61
CA TYR A 230 5.23 15.44 15.32
C TYR A 230 5.02 15.63 13.82
N PHE A 231 3.81 16.05 13.45
CA PHE A 231 3.56 16.55 12.11
C PHE A 231 4.41 17.81 11.83
N ARG A 232 5.19 17.77 10.75
CA ARG A 232 6.11 18.85 10.38
C ARG A 232 5.50 19.77 9.33
N TRP A 233 4.74 20.76 9.79
CA TRP A 233 4.06 21.74 8.93
C TRP A 233 5.02 22.51 8.02
N ASP A 234 6.20 22.85 8.54
CA ASP A 234 7.29 23.48 7.79
C ASP A 234 7.73 22.62 6.61
N LYS A 235 7.90 21.31 6.84
CA LYS A 235 8.32 20.35 5.81
C LYS A 235 7.24 20.04 4.79
N LYS A 236 5.98 19.98 5.24
CA LYS A 236 4.83 19.89 4.33
C LYS A 236 4.77 21.10 3.39
N GLU A 237 5.11 22.30 3.85
CA GLU A 237 5.11 23.49 3.01
C GLU A 237 6.28 23.52 2.01
N GLU A 238 7.47 23.08 2.43
CA GLU A 238 8.61 22.86 1.51
C GLU A 238 8.26 21.85 0.39
N ALA A 239 7.46 20.82 0.70
CA ALA A 239 7.04 19.80 -0.26
C ALA A 239 5.79 20.19 -1.08
N ALA A 240 5.18 21.37 -0.85
CA ALA A 240 3.86 21.72 -1.35
C ALA A 240 3.75 21.76 -2.88
N SER A 241 4.83 22.10 -3.59
CA SER A 241 4.90 22.11 -5.05
C SER A 241 5.53 20.85 -5.66
N ASP A 242 5.96 19.89 -4.83
CA ASP A 242 6.65 18.66 -5.26
C ASP A 242 5.88 17.41 -4.80
N PHE A 243 6.40 16.65 -3.84
CA PHE A 243 5.82 15.35 -3.46
C PHE A 243 4.43 15.47 -2.81
N TYR A 244 4.20 16.49 -1.97
CA TYR A 244 2.88 16.69 -1.37
C TYR A 244 1.81 17.03 -2.42
N ARG A 245 2.19 17.82 -3.45
CA ARG A 245 1.31 18.05 -4.62
C ARG A 245 0.95 16.72 -5.28
N PHE A 246 1.95 15.89 -5.56
CA PHE A 246 1.75 14.58 -6.19
C PHE A 246 0.79 13.70 -5.36
N CYS A 247 1.04 13.58 -4.05
CA CYS A 247 0.19 12.80 -3.15
C CYS A 247 -1.25 13.29 -3.15
N ARG A 248 -1.47 14.60 -3.01
CA ARG A 248 -2.80 15.21 -3.05
C ARG A 248 -3.55 14.93 -4.35
N LEU A 249 -2.87 15.08 -5.49
CA LEU A 249 -3.46 14.82 -6.81
C LEU A 249 -3.79 13.34 -7.01
N MET A 250 -2.91 12.43 -6.58
CA MET A 250 -3.16 10.99 -6.61
C MET A 250 -4.33 10.58 -5.71
N THR A 251 -4.46 11.17 -4.51
CA THR A 251 -5.61 10.92 -3.63
C THR A 251 -6.92 11.37 -4.27
N ASN A 252 -6.93 12.56 -4.90
CA ASN A 252 -8.11 13.03 -5.63
C ASN A 252 -8.43 12.13 -6.83
N PHE A 253 -7.41 11.74 -7.60
CA PHE A 253 -7.57 10.83 -8.73
C PHE A 253 -8.22 9.51 -8.31
N ARG A 254 -7.75 8.87 -7.23
CA ARG A 254 -8.38 7.64 -6.71
C ARG A 254 -9.86 7.86 -6.40
N ARG A 255 -10.20 8.97 -5.72
CA ARG A 255 -11.59 9.28 -5.35
C ARG A 255 -12.52 9.49 -6.55
N GLU A 256 -11.98 9.98 -7.66
CA GLU A 256 -12.72 10.22 -8.90
C GLU A 256 -12.81 8.99 -9.82
N CYS A 257 -11.98 7.98 -9.59
CA CYS A 257 -11.94 6.74 -10.38
C CYS A 257 -12.79 5.67 -9.68
N GLU A 258 -13.98 5.40 -10.20
CA GLU A 258 -14.86 4.33 -9.68
C GLU A 258 -14.20 2.95 -9.75
N SER A 259 -13.31 2.75 -10.72
CA SER A 259 -12.56 1.50 -10.85
C SER A 259 -11.54 1.26 -9.72
N LEU A 260 -11.13 2.28 -8.96
CA LEU A 260 -10.10 2.20 -7.91
C LEU A 260 -10.70 2.09 -6.50
N GLY A 261 -11.69 1.21 -6.34
CA GLY A 261 -12.42 1.00 -5.09
C GLY A 261 -13.66 0.13 -5.28
N LEU A 262 -13.50 -0.99 -5.99
CA LEU A 262 -14.63 -1.87 -6.33
C LEU A 262 -15.16 -2.61 -5.10
N ASP A 263 -16.49 -2.77 -5.05
CA ASP A 263 -17.15 -3.58 -4.01
C ASP A 263 -16.81 -5.07 -4.10
N ASN A 264 -16.50 -5.56 -5.30
CA ASN A 264 -16.16 -6.94 -5.59
C ASN A 264 -14.78 -7.03 -6.24
N PHE A 265 -14.13 -8.20 -6.13
CA PHE A 265 -12.87 -8.45 -6.80
C PHE A 265 -12.99 -8.23 -8.31
N PRO A 266 -12.00 -7.58 -8.95
CA PRO A 266 -12.03 -7.34 -10.38
C PRO A 266 -12.01 -8.66 -11.15
N THR A 267 -12.85 -8.76 -12.18
CA THR A 267 -12.88 -9.88 -13.12
C THR A 267 -12.04 -9.57 -14.36
N ALA A 268 -11.80 -10.58 -15.20
CA ALA A 268 -11.08 -10.41 -16.47
C ALA A 268 -11.77 -9.44 -17.46
N GLU A 269 -13.07 -9.18 -17.28
CA GLU A 269 -13.80 -8.17 -18.05
C GLU A 269 -13.43 -6.75 -17.60
N ARG A 270 -13.16 -6.57 -16.30
CA ARG A 270 -12.84 -5.28 -15.70
C ARG A 270 -11.36 -4.94 -15.82
N LEU A 271 -10.48 -5.92 -15.59
CA LEU A 271 -9.03 -5.76 -15.49
C LEU A 271 -8.31 -6.75 -16.40
N GLN A 272 -7.36 -6.25 -17.20
CA GLN A 272 -6.53 -7.05 -18.08
C GLN A 272 -5.05 -6.85 -17.75
N TRP A 273 -4.33 -7.94 -17.51
CA TRP A 273 -2.89 -7.89 -17.25
C TRP A 273 -2.07 -7.77 -18.54
N HIS A 274 -0.95 -7.08 -18.46
CA HIS A 274 -0.02 -6.86 -19.55
C HIS A 274 1.43 -6.96 -19.07
N GLY A 275 2.36 -7.19 -20.00
CA GLY A 275 3.80 -7.06 -19.77
C GLY A 275 4.35 -5.92 -20.62
N HIS A 276 5.57 -6.09 -21.12
CA HIS A 276 6.12 -5.18 -22.14
C HIS A 276 5.27 -5.17 -23.42
N GLN A 277 4.49 -6.22 -23.66
CA GLN A 277 3.50 -6.31 -24.73
C GLN A 277 2.08 -6.49 -24.16
N PRO A 278 1.04 -6.04 -24.89
CA PRO A 278 -0.35 -6.19 -24.45
C PRO A 278 -0.74 -7.65 -24.24
N ARG A 279 -1.40 -7.93 -23.11
CA ARG A 279 -1.90 -9.26 -22.74
C ARG A 279 -0.84 -10.36 -22.61
N MET A 280 0.42 -9.98 -22.46
CA MET A 280 1.53 -10.89 -22.21
C MET A 280 2.24 -10.54 -20.89
N PRO A 281 1.56 -10.67 -19.73
CA PRO A 281 2.21 -10.45 -18.44
C PRO A 281 3.30 -11.50 -18.19
N ASP A 282 4.34 -11.10 -17.47
CA ASP A 282 5.43 -11.97 -17.06
C ASP A 282 5.30 -12.28 -15.56
N TRP A 283 5.00 -13.55 -15.26
CA TRP A 283 4.88 -14.09 -13.90
C TRP A 283 6.08 -14.93 -13.46
N SER A 284 7.17 -14.89 -14.23
CA SER A 284 8.40 -15.59 -13.87
C SER A 284 9.00 -15.01 -12.59
N GLU A 285 9.87 -15.81 -11.96
CA GLU A 285 10.59 -15.43 -10.75
C GLU A 285 11.44 -14.16 -10.96
N THR A 286 11.98 -13.96 -12.16
CA THR A 286 12.82 -12.80 -12.49
C THR A 286 12.04 -11.59 -12.98
N SER A 287 10.71 -11.69 -13.09
CA SER A 287 9.87 -10.58 -13.53
C SER A 287 9.93 -9.40 -12.55
N ARG A 288 10.07 -8.20 -13.11
CA ARG A 288 10.10 -6.90 -12.41
C ARG A 288 9.18 -5.87 -13.03
N PHE A 289 8.26 -6.34 -13.84
CA PHE A 289 7.37 -5.48 -14.60
C PHE A 289 5.95 -6.01 -14.46
N ILE A 290 5.04 -5.15 -14.02
CA ILE A 290 3.61 -5.43 -13.95
C ILE A 290 2.85 -4.27 -14.56
N ALA A 291 1.96 -4.57 -15.48
CA ALA A 291 1.03 -3.60 -16.01
C ALA A 291 -0.39 -4.18 -16.11
N PHE A 292 -1.38 -3.30 -16.02
CA PHE A 292 -2.76 -3.67 -16.27
C PHE A 292 -3.52 -2.51 -16.89
N SER A 293 -4.56 -2.83 -17.66
CA SER A 293 -5.61 -1.88 -17.99
C SER A 293 -6.88 -2.20 -17.22
N MET A 294 -7.64 -1.17 -16.89
CA MET A 294 -8.89 -1.32 -16.17
C MET A 294 -9.96 -0.37 -16.71
N THR A 295 -11.14 -0.90 -16.99
CA THR A 295 -12.30 -0.12 -17.43
C THR A 295 -12.82 0.72 -16.27
N ASP A 296 -13.14 1.98 -16.53
CA ASP A 296 -13.65 2.94 -15.55
C ASP A 296 -14.86 3.68 -16.12
N LYS A 297 -15.96 3.75 -15.37
CA LYS A 297 -17.19 4.40 -15.85
C LYS A 297 -17.06 5.92 -16.00
N VAL A 298 -16.10 6.54 -15.33
CA VAL A 298 -15.87 7.99 -15.28
C VAL A 298 -14.69 8.41 -16.16
N LYS A 299 -13.59 7.66 -16.13
CA LYS A 299 -12.35 7.94 -16.87
C LYS A 299 -12.22 7.15 -18.17
N GLY A 300 -13.16 6.24 -18.49
CA GLY A 300 -13.13 5.39 -19.68
C GLY A 300 -12.31 4.13 -19.46
N GLU A 301 -10.99 4.23 -19.61
CA GLU A 301 -10.06 3.15 -19.31
C GLU A 301 -8.75 3.74 -18.79
N ILE A 302 -8.16 3.10 -17.79
CA ILE A 302 -6.84 3.46 -17.26
C ILE A 302 -5.84 2.37 -17.60
N TYR A 303 -4.60 2.74 -17.89
CA TYR A 303 -3.47 1.83 -17.99
C TYR A 303 -2.47 2.19 -16.89
N VAL A 304 -2.10 1.22 -16.07
CA VAL A 304 -1.15 1.40 -14.98
C VAL A 304 0.00 0.44 -15.20
N ALA A 305 1.24 0.91 -15.07
CA ALA A 305 2.41 0.05 -15.13
C ALA A 305 3.44 0.41 -14.07
N PHE A 306 4.14 -0.61 -13.59
CA PHE A 306 5.22 -0.56 -12.62
C PHE A 306 6.44 -1.24 -13.21
N ASN A 307 7.51 -0.47 -13.44
CA ASN A 307 8.83 -0.98 -13.76
C ASN A 307 9.70 -0.94 -12.50
N ALA A 308 9.81 -2.06 -11.80
CA ALA A 308 10.70 -2.24 -10.66
C ALA A 308 12.10 -2.74 -11.07
N ASN A 309 12.41 -2.73 -12.36
CA ASN A 309 13.70 -3.14 -12.89
C ASN A 309 14.71 -1.98 -12.83
N HIS A 310 15.99 -2.32 -12.74
CA HIS A 310 17.11 -1.40 -12.81
C HIS A 310 17.36 -0.85 -14.22
N GLN A 311 16.75 -1.46 -15.24
CA GLN A 311 16.81 -1.04 -16.64
C GLN A 311 15.55 -0.26 -17.06
N PRO A 312 15.67 0.77 -17.91
CA PRO A 312 14.52 1.37 -18.57
C PRO A 312 13.93 0.40 -19.60
N VAL A 313 12.64 0.57 -19.89
CA VAL A 313 11.91 -0.29 -20.83
C VAL A 313 11.04 0.57 -21.76
N ILE A 314 10.74 0.06 -22.95
CA ILE A 314 9.69 0.60 -23.82
C ILE A 314 8.55 -0.41 -23.77
N VAL A 315 7.36 0.06 -23.40
CA VAL A 315 6.17 -0.78 -23.34
C VAL A 315 5.27 -0.51 -24.54
N THR A 316 4.70 -1.57 -25.10
CA THR A 316 3.65 -1.48 -26.10
C THR A 316 2.29 -1.46 -25.40
N LEU A 317 1.55 -0.39 -25.65
CA LEU A 317 0.24 -0.14 -25.08
C LEU A 317 -0.85 -0.93 -25.83
N PRO A 318 -1.92 -1.35 -25.16
CA PRO A 318 -3.01 -2.06 -25.82
C PRO A 318 -3.74 -1.14 -26.80
N GLU A 319 -3.91 -1.59 -28.04
CA GLU A 319 -4.62 -0.84 -29.07
C GLU A 319 -6.12 -0.74 -28.76
N ARG A 320 -6.68 0.44 -29.02
CA ARG A 320 -8.10 0.76 -28.86
C ARG A 320 -8.55 1.58 -30.07
N PRO A 321 -9.16 0.97 -31.09
CA PRO A 321 -9.55 1.69 -32.31
C PRO A 321 -10.42 2.91 -32.02
N GLY A 322 -10.04 4.08 -32.55
CA GLY A 322 -10.72 5.37 -32.31
C GLY A 322 -10.35 6.06 -30.99
N TYR A 323 -9.35 5.54 -30.27
CA TYR A 323 -8.87 6.09 -29.02
C TYR A 323 -7.34 6.12 -28.98
N ARG A 324 -6.80 6.96 -28.09
CA ARG A 324 -5.38 7.05 -27.78
C ARG A 324 -5.13 7.12 -26.27
N TRP A 325 -3.94 6.74 -25.85
CA TRP A 325 -3.50 6.85 -24.47
C TRP A 325 -2.88 8.22 -24.21
N ASP A 326 -3.44 8.96 -23.27
CA ASP A 326 -2.88 10.23 -22.80
C ASP A 326 -2.16 10.03 -21.45
N PRO A 327 -0.94 10.56 -21.26
CA PRO A 327 -0.22 10.43 -20.00
C PRO A 327 -0.88 11.27 -18.90
N LEU A 328 -1.00 10.67 -17.71
CA LEU A 328 -1.46 11.35 -16.51
C LEU A 328 -0.36 11.36 -15.45
N VAL A 329 0.21 10.21 -15.13
CA VAL A 329 1.23 10.05 -14.09
C VAL A 329 2.47 9.43 -14.71
N ASP A 330 3.63 9.99 -14.38
CA ASP A 330 4.92 9.41 -14.71
C ASP A 330 5.94 9.80 -13.65
N THR A 331 6.26 8.85 -12.76
CA THR A 331 7.15 9.11 -11.62
C THR A 331 8.59 9.38 -12.05
N SER A 332 8.96 9.17 -13.32
CA SER A 332 10.27 9.52 -13.86
C SER A 332 10.44 11.01 -14.12
N LYS A 333 9.34 11.76 -14.25
CA LYS A 333 9.37 13.20 -14.54
C LYS A 333 9.56 14.00 -13.25
N ALA A 334 10.16 15.19 -13.38
CA ALA A 334 10.23 16.13 -12.26
C ALA A 334 8.86 16.80 -12.05
N ALA A 335 8.53 17.13 -10.81
CA ALA A 335 7.37 17.97 -10.53
C ALA A 335 7.49 19.32 -11.30
N PRO A 336 6.38 19.86 -11.84
CA PRO A 336 5.01 19.36 -11.68
C PRO A 336 4.58 18.31 -12.73
N TYR A 337 5.47 17.90 -13.64
CA TYR A 337 5.17 17.01 -14.76
C TYR A 337 5.08 15.52 -14.39
N ASP A 338 5.36 15.18 -13.14
CA ASP A 338 5.12 13.86 -12.55
C ASP A 338 3.63 13.50 -12.48
N PHE A 339 2.76 14.51 -12.47
CA PHE A 339 1.32 14.38 -12.58
C PHE A 339 0.76 15.49 -13.49
N LEU A 340 0.24 15.15 -14.67
CA LEU A 340 -0.26 16.11 -15.67
C LEU A 340 -1.71 16.57 -15.40
N SER A 341 -1.87 17.36 -14.33
CA SER A 341 -3.15 17.95 -13.94
C SER A 341 -3.63 19.02 -14.94
N ASN A 342 -4.95 19.23 -15.02
CA ASN A 342 -5.58 20.12 -16.01
C ASN A 342 -5.19 21.59 -15.87
N ASP A 343 -4.73 22.01 -14.69
CA ASP A 343 -4.31 23.36 -14.33
C ASP A 343 -2.85 23.67 -14.73
N LEU A 344 -2.09 22.70 -15.27
CA LEU A 344 -0.73 22.93 -15.71
C LEU A 344 -0.67 23.76 -17.00
N PRO A 345 0.01 24.92 -17.01
CA PRO A 345 0.08 25.79 -18.18
C PRO A 345 0.65 25.08 -19.42
N ASP A 346 1.72 24.31 -19.24
CA ASP A 346 2.44 23.64 -20.34
C ASP A 346 2.02 22.18 -20.54
N ARG A 347 0.82 21.80 -20.08
CA ARG A 347 0.31 20.42 -20.19
C ARG A 347 0.34 19.89 -21.62
N ALA A 348 -0.13 20.70 -22.58
CA ALA A 348 -0.19 20.31 -23.99
C ALA A 348 1.21 20.05 -24.55
N SER A 349 2.16 20.93 -24.24
CA SER A 349 3.56 20.78 -24.64
C SER A 349 4.21 19.53 -24.02
N ALA A 350 3.92 19.23 -22.75
CA ALA A 350 4.42 18.03 -22.08
C ALA A 350 3.89 16.74 -22.73
N ILE A 351 2.61 16.70 -23.09
CA ILE A 351 2.01 15.57 -23.83
C ILE A 351 2.65 15.45 -25.23
N GLN A 352 2.85 16.58 -25.91
CA GLN A 352 3.44 16.62 -27.25
C GLN A 352 4.87 16.04 -27.28
N GLN A 353 5.65 16.19 -26.21
CA GLN A 353 6.99 15.60 -26.11
C GLN A 353 6.98 14.06 -26.15
N CYS A 354 5.88 13.44 -25.72
CA CYS A 354 5.70 11.99 -25.75
C CYS A 354 4.84 11.51 -26.93
N ALA A 355 4.28 12.43 -27.74
CA ALA A 355 3.35 12.11 -28.81
C ALA A 355 3.92 11.13 -29.83
N HIS A 356 5.21 11.24 -30.17
CA HIS A 356 5.83 10.29 -31.12
C HIS A 356 5.72 8.83 -30.65
N PHE A 357 5.96 8.58 -29.36
CA PHE A 357 5.80 7.25 -28.77
C PHE A 357 4.33 6.84 -28.73
N LEU A 358 3.46 7.71 -28.22
CA LEU A 358 2.03 7.43 -28.06
C LEU A 358 1.33 7.15 -29.39
N ASN A 359 1.69 7.87 -30.46
CA ASN A 359 1.17 7.64 -31.82
C ASN A 359 1.56 6.27 -32.37
N SER A 360 2.60 5.64 -31.81
CA SER A 360 3.03 4.28 -32.14
C SER A 360 2.56 3.26 -31.11
N ASN A 361 1.64 3.62 -30.20
CA ASN A 361 1.23 2.83 -29.05
C ASN A 361 2.42 2.36 -28.20
N LEU A 362 3.44 3.21 -28.03
CA LEU A 362 4.61 2.95 -27.20
C LEU A 362 4.64 3.94 -26.04
N TYR A 363 5.24 3.52 -24.92
CA TYR A 363 5.60 4.44 -23.83
C TYR A 363 6.97 4.09 -23.24
N PRO A 364 7.93 5.02 -23.19
CA PRO A 364 9.21 4.79 -22.55
C PRO A 364 9.08 4.97 -21.03
N MET A 365 9.46 3.94 -20.27
CA MET A 365 9.50 3.97 -18.81
C MET A 365 10.95 3.91 -18.32
N LEU A 366 11.29 4.78 -17.38
CA LEU A 366 12.59 4.73 -16.72
C LEU A 366 12.71 3.51 -15.78
N SER A 367 13.92 3.16 -15.35
CA SER A 367 14.11 2.22 -14.26
C SER A 367 13.48 2.73 -12.96
N TYR A 368 12.90 1.82 -12.18
CA TYR A 368 12.20 2.14 -10.93
C TYR A 368 11.19 3.28 -11.11
N SER A 369 10.22 3.08 -12.00
CA SER A 369 9.18 4.08 -12.31
C SER A 369 7.80 3.45 -12.44
N SER A 370 6.78 4.29 -12.25
CA SER A 370 5.37 3.92 -12.41
C SER A 370 4.69 4.94 -13.29
N VAL A 371 3.73 4.49 -14.08
CA VAL A 371 2.96 5.34 -14.99
C VAL A 371 1.48 5.06 -14.88
N ILE A 372 0.67 6.09 -15.11
CA ILE A 372 -0.77 5.99 -15.33
C ILE A 372 -1.10 6.75 -16.60
N LEU A 373 -1.75 6.07 -17.55
CA LEU A 373 -2.29 6.64 -18.78
C LEU A 373 -3.81 6.53 -18.76
N ILE A 374 -4.50 7.47 -19.40
CA ILE A 374 -5.96 7.47 -19.53
C ILE A 374 -6.31 7.37 -21.00
N LEU A 375 -7.26 6.50 -21.33
CA LEU A 375 -7.78 6.37 -22.68
C LEU A 375 -8.68 7.56 -23.04
N ARG A 376 -8.41 8.20 -24.17
CA ARG A 376 -9.18 9.34 -24.68
C ARG A 376 -9.60 9.09 -26.13
N PRO A 377 -10.76 9.60 -26.57
CA PRO A 377 -11.12 9.56 -27.99
C PRO A 377 -10.02 10.24 -28.82
N ASP A 378 -9.72 9.66 -29.97
CA ASP A 378 -8.84 10.30 -30.95
C ASP A 378 -9.65 11.42 -31.63
N VAL A 379 -9.27 12.67 -31.34
CA VAL A 379 -9.96 13.89 -31.84
C VAL A 379 -9.32 14.39 -33.11
#